data_AF-A0A7K2QDS4-F1
#
_entry.id   AF-A0A7K2QDS4-F1
#
_cell.length_a   1.000
_cell.length_b   1.000
_cell.length_c   1.000
_cell.angle_alpha   90.00
_cell.angle_beta   90.00
_cell.angle_gamma   90.00
#
_symmetry.space_group_name_H-M   'P 1'
#
loop_
_entity.id
_entity.type
_entity.pdbx_description
1 polymer ?
#
loop_
_entity_poly.entity_id
_entity_poly.type
_entity_poly.pdbx_seq_one_letter_code
_entity_poly.pdbx_strand_id
1 'polypeptide(L)'
;ERPVFGTRVSREADWRLILVVDVSGSMEASVIWSALTAAVLGGVPTLSTHFLAFSTQVVDLTDRVEDPLSLLLEVRVGGGTHIAAGLAHARSLITVPSRTLVVVVSDFEEGAPIGGLLGEVRALAASGAHLLGCAALDDAGAPRYSVPVARQLVAAGMPVAALSPLALARWVGDRLRGESR
;
A
#
# COMPACT_ATOMS: atom_id res chain seq x y z
N GLU A 1 1.11 -49.81 7.53
CA GLU A 1 2.00 -48.69 7.14
C GLU A 1 1.40 -47.40 7.68
N ARG A 2 2.19 -46.57 8.36
CA ARG A 2 1.75 -45.26 8.87
C ARG A 2 2.08 -44.20 7.82
N PRO A 3 1.10 -43.47 7.24
CA PRO A 3 1.43 -42.38 6.35
C PRO A 3 2.05 -41.25 7.18
N VAL A 4 3.30 -40.90 6.87
CA VAL A 4 3.98 -39.72 7.41
C VAL A 4 3.68 -38.58 6.46
N PHE A 5 2.79 -37.68 6.85
CA PHE A 5 2.56 -36.44 6.11
C PHE A 5 3.76 -35.51 6.35
N GLY A 6 4.72 -35.54 5.44
CA GLY A 6 5.73 -34.51 5.35
C GLY A 6 5.09 -33.24 4.80
N THR A 7 4.59 -32.37 5.68
CA THR A 7 4.35 -30.98 5.32
C THR A 7 5.70 -30.41 4.87
N ARG A 8 5.85 -30.16 3.57
CA ARG A 8 6.85 -29.20 3.10
C ARG A 8 6.48 -27.88 3.74
N VAL A 9 7.13 -27.55 4.84
CA VAL A 9 7.21 -26.18 5.33
C VAL A 9 7.93 -25.43 4.21
N SER A 10 7.18 -24.70 3.38
CA SER A 10 7.76 -23.63 2.58
C SER A 10 8.43 -22.70 3.58
N ARG A 11 9.76 -22.63 3.51
CA ARG A 11 10.63 -22.02 4.51
C ARG A 11 11.30 -20.76 3.94
N GLU A 12 10.59 -20.05 3.06
CA GLU A 12 10.81 -18.62 2.85
C GLU A 12 9.63 -17.87 3.45
N ALA A 13 9.97 -16.89 4.29
CA ALA A 13 9.02 -16.00 4.90
C ALA A 13 8.54 -15.01 3.84
N ASP A 14 7.54 -15.40 3.05
CA ASP A 14 6.97 -14.50 2.05
C ASP A 14 6.21 -13.40 2.76
N TRP A 15 6.76 -12.19 2.71
CA TRP A 15 6.04 -11.00 3.11
C TRP A 15 5.00 -10.64 2.06
N ARG A 16 4.00 -9.89 2.48
CA ARG A 16 3.00 -9.30 1.60
C ARG A 16 3.10 -7.79 1.64
N LEU A 17 3.27 -7.16 0.50
CA LEU A 17 3.10 -5.72 0.32
C LEU A 17 1.79 -5.46 -0.42
N ILE A 18 0.92 -4.64 0.15
CA ILE A 18 -0.27 -4.13 -0.51
C ILE A 18 -0.07 -2.62 -0.69
N LEU A 19 0.17 -2.22 -1.94
CA LEU A 19 0.21 -0.81 -2.34
C LEU A 19 -1.21 -0.36 -2.69
N VAL A 20 -1.69 0.65 -1.99
CA VAL A 20 -3.02 1.24 -2.19
C VAL A 20 -2.81 2.66 -2.69
N VAL A 21 -2.98 2.88 -3.99
CA VAL A 21 -2.53 4.08 -4.69
C VAL A 21 -3.73 4.88 -5.16
N ASP A 22 -3.77 6.14 -4.73
CA ASP A 22 -4.74 7.12 -5.15
C ASP A 22 -4.46 7.56 -6.60
N VAL A 23 -5.47 7.42 -7.46
CA VAL A 23 -5.41 7.80 -8.87
C VAL A 23 -6.36 8.96 -9.19
N SER A 24 -6.72 9.77 -8.18
CA SER A 24 -7.45 11.01 -8.37
C SER A 24 -6.65 12.03 -9.22
N GLY A 25 -7.35 13.04 -9.75
CA GLY A 25 -6.73 14.03 -10.64
C GLY A 25 -5.55 14.80 -10.02
N SER A 26 -5.50 14.95 -8.70
CA SER A 26 -4.38 15.59 -8.00
C SER A 26 -3.13 14.70 -7.89
N MET A 27 -3.24 13.42 -8.22
CA MET A 27 -2.22 12.40 -7.99
C MET A 27 -1.43 12.00 -9.24
N GLU A 28 -1.70 12.60 -10.41
CA GLU A 28 -1.14 12.17 -11.71
C GLU A 28 0.37 11.86 -11.68
N ALA A 29 1.20 12.78 -11.18
CA ALA A 29 2.64 12.58 -11.07
C ALA A 29 3.02 11.47 -10.06
N SER A 30 2.27 11.33 -8.97
CA SER A 30 2.52 10.34 -7.91
C SER A 30 2.10 8.92 -8.29
N VAL A 31 1.12 8.76 -9.19
CA VAL A 31 0.72 7.46 -9.74
C VAL A 31 1.87 6.79 -10.47
N ILE A 32 2.59 7.55 -11.31
CA ILE A 32 3.69 7.04 -12.13
C ILE A 32 4.77 6.41 -11.24
N TRP A 33 5.17 7.16 -10.21
CA TRP A 33 6.18 6.74 -9.26
C TRP A 33 5.76 5.54 -8.42
N SER A 34 4.48 5.44 -8.09
CA SER A 34 3.94 4.31 -7.33
C SER A 34 3.95 3.02 -8.16
N ALA A 35 3.59 3.08 -9.44
CA ALA A 35 3.66 1.94 -10.35
C ALA A 35 5.10 1.46 -10.54
N LEU A 36 6.06 2.38 -10.69
CA LEU A 36 7.48 2.03 -10.78
C LEU A 36 7.99 1.37 -9.50
N THR A 37 7.60 1.89 -8.34
CA THR A 37 7.97 1.29 -7.05
C THR A 37 7.40 -0.10 -6.91
N ALA A 38 6.14 -0.30 -7.30
CA ALA A 38 5.49 -1.61 -7.29
C ALA A 38 6.23 -2.61 -8.17
N ALA A 39 6.59 -2.24 -9.40
CA ALA A 39 7.30 -3.12 -10.31
C ALA A 39 8.69 -3.51 -9.81
N VAL A 40 9.42 -2.56 -9.22
CA VAL A 40 10.73 -2.86 -8.61
C VAL A 40 10.58 -3.84 -7.44
N LEU A 41 9.54 -3.68 -6.62
CA LEU A 41 9.30 -4.54 -5.45
C LEU A 41 8.68 -5.89 -5.82
N GLY A 42 7.92 -5.97 -6.92
CA GLY A 42 7.36 -7.23 -7.44
C GLY A 42 8.43 -8.24 -7.86
N GLY A 43 9.63 -7.77 -8.23
CA GLY A 43 10.78 -8.63 -8.54
C GLY A 43 11.51 -9.21 -7.33
N VAL A 44 11.08 -8.93 -6.09
CA VAL A 44 11.73 -9.42 -4.87
C VAL A 44 11.19 -10.82 -4.52
N PRO A 45 12.01 -11.89 -4.55
CA PRO A 45 11.52 -13.27 -4.42
C PRO A 45 10.73 -13.58 -3.15
N THR A 46 11.05 -12.91 -2.04
CA THR A 46 10.41 -13.14 -0.73
C THR A 46 9.25 -12.16 -0.46
N LEU A 47 8.73 -11.50 -1.49
CA LEU A 47 7.71 -10.45 -1.36
C LEU A 47 6.61 -10.62 -2.41
N SER A 48 5.42 -11.02 -1.96
CA SER A 48 4.21 -10.89 -2.78
C SER A 48 3.75 -9.44 -2.80
N THR A 49 3.61 -8.85 -3.99
CA THR A 49 3.20 -7.44 -4.16
C THR A 49 1.81 -7.38 -4.79
N HIS A 50 0.88 -6.75 -4.08
CA HIS A 50 -0.46 -6.40 -4.55
C HIS A 50 -0.51 -4.91 -4.86
N PHE A 51 -1.19 -4.54 -5.94
CA PHE A 51 -1.36 -3.15 -6.35
C PHE A 51 -2.82 -2.83 -6.53
N LEU A 52 -3.34 -1.96 -5.66
CA LEU A 52 -4.71 -1.47 -5.71
C LEU A 52 -4.68 -0.01 -6.14
N ALA A 53 -5.33 0.28 -7.27
CA ALA A 53 -5.59 1.65 -7.69
C ALA A 53 -6.98 2.07 -7.18
N PHE A 54 -7.11 3.27 -6.61
CA PHE A 54 -8.41 3.76 -6.16
C PHE A 54 -8.68 5.21 -6.54
N SER A 55 -9.95 5.49 -6.84
CA SER A 55 -10.54 6.82 -6.87
C SER A 55 -11.90 6.74 -6.16
N THR A 56 -13.03 6.88 -6.87
CA THR A 56 -14.37 6.53 -6.36
C THR A 56 -14.60 5.00 -6.38
N GLN A 57 -13.82 4.28 -7.18
CA GLN A 57 -13.84 2.82 -7.27
C GLN A 57 -12.44 2.27 -6.97
N VAL A 58 -12.37 0.99 -6.62
CA VAL A 58 -11.10 0.28 -6.38
C VAL A 58 -10.90 -0.75 -7.49
N VAL A 59 -9.70 -0.76 -8.07
CA VAL A 59 -9.28 -1.73 -9.09
C VAL A 59 -8.06 -2.46 -8.57
N ASP A 60 -8.11 -3.79 -8.57
CA ASP A 60 -6.96 -4.64 -8.26
C ASP A 60 -6.17 -4.91 -9.53
N LEU A 61 -4.92 -4.46 -9.55
CA LEU A 61 -3.97 -4.61 -10.67
C LEU A 61 -2.77 -5.47 -10.28
N THR A 62 -2.93 -6.36 -9.29
CA THR A 62 -1.87 -7.27 -8.81
C THR A 62 -1.24 -8.07 -9.96
N ASP A 63 -2.02 -8.53 -10.93
CA ASP A 63 -1.54 -9.31 -12.08
C ASP A 63 -0.69 -8.51 -13.09
N ARG A 64 -0.55 -7.19 -12.87
CA ARG A 64 0.20 -6.28 -13.74
C ARG A 64 1.48 -5.77 -13.10
N VAL A 65 1.76 -6.12 -11.84
CA VAL A 65 2.89 -5.56 -11.09
C VAL A 65 4.23 -5.78 -11.79
N GLU A 66 4.43 -6.91 -12.46
CA GLU A 66 5.68 -7.21 -13.19
C GLU A 66 5.85 -6.38 -14.48
N ASP A 67 4.79 -5.73 -14.97
CA ASP A 67 4.83 -4.85 -16.14
C ASP A 67 4.33 -3.44 -15.78
N PRO A 68 5.25 -2.54 -15.36
CA PRO A 68 4.89 -1.17 -14.99
C PRO A 68 4.24 -0.39 -16.12
N LEU A 69 4.55 -0.70 -17.39
CA LEU A 69 3.91 -0.01 -18.52
C LEU A 69 2.44 -0.41 -18.63
N SER A 70 2.14 -1.70 -18.47
CA SER A 70 0.74 -2.19 -18.41
C SER A 70 -0.03 -1.57 -17.25
N LEU A 71 0.57 -1.45 -16.07
CA LEU A 71 -0.04 -0.76 -14.92
C LEU A 71 -0.44 0.68 -15.27
N LEU A 72 0.48 1.45 -15.88
CA LEU A 72 0.23 2.85 -16.23
C LEU A 72 -0.85 3.01 -17.30
N LEU A 73 -0.96 2.06 -18.24
CA LEU A 73 -1.97 2.10 -19.30
C LEU A 73 -3.38 1.77 -18.79
N GLU A 74 -3.49 0.93 -17.75
CA GLU A 74 -4.76 0.54 -17.14
C GLU A 74 -5.28 1.56 -16.12
N VAL A 75 -4.37 2.26 -15.41
CA VAL A 75 -4.76 3.32 -14.48
C VAL A 75 -5.41 4.49 -15.24
N ARG A 76 -6.66 4.79 -14.87
CA ARG A 76 -7.38 5.97 -15.35
C ARG A 76 -7.39 7.02 -14.25
N VAL A 77 -6.62 8.08 -14.44
CA VAL A 77 -6.56 9.21 -13.51
C VAL A 77 -7.86 10.01 -13.57
N GLY A 78 -8.45 10.30 -12.40
CA GLY A 78 -9.65 11.12 -12.27
C GLY A 78 -10.73 10.52 -11.36
N GLY A 79 -11.82 11.26 -11.20
CA GLY A 79 -12.89 10.95 -10.23
C GLY A 79 -12.69 11.62 -8.87
N GLY A 80 -13.45 11.18 -7.88
CA GLY A 80 -13.25 11.58 -6.48
C GLY A 80 -12.27 10.64 -5.77
N THR A 81 -12.12 10.83 -4.46
CA THR A 81 -11.19 10.05 -3.65
C THR A 81 -11.96 9.28 -2.59
N HIS A 82 -11.81 7.95 -2.54
CA HIS A 82 -12.41 7.11 -1.50
C HIS A 82 -11.36 6.18 -0.86
N ILE A 83 -10.49 6.75 -0.02
CA ILE A 83 -9.34 6.05 0.57
C ILE A 83 -9.82 4.89 1.46
N ALA A 84 -10.89 5.11 2.22
CA ALA A 84 -11.48 4.07 3.06
C ALA A 84 -11.89 2.81 2.27
N ALA A 85 -12.39 2.95 1.03
CA ALA A 85 -12.73 1.80 0.19
C ALA A 85 -11.48 1.02 -0.24
N GLY A 86 -10.41 1.74 -0.61
CA GLY A 86 -9.12 1.12 -0.92
C GLY A 86 -8.55 0.34 0.27
N LEU A 87 -8.60 0.91 1.48
CA LEU A 87 -8.17 0.24 2.71
C LEU A 87 -9.04 -0.97 3.07
N ALA A 88 -10.36 -0.88 2.88
CA ALA A 88 -11.26 -2.00 3.11
C ALA A 88 -10.94 -3.17 2.17
N HIS A 89 -10.63 -2.89 0.90
CA HIS A 89 -10.19 -3.91 -0.05
C HIS A 89 -8.82 -4.48 0.32
N ALA A 90 -7.85 -3.63 0.68
CA ALA A 90 -6.55 -4.07 1.17
C ALA A 90 -6.68 -5.02 2.37
N ARG A 91 -7.55 -4.70 3.33
CA ARG A 91 -7.84 -5.57 4.49
C ARG A 91 -8.34 -6.95 4.07
N SER A 92 -9.15 -7.03 3.01
CA SER A 92 -9.66 -8.32 2.49
C SER A 92 -8.56 -9.20 1.90
N LEU A 93 -7.44 -8.62 1.47
CA LEU A 93 -6.27 -9.32 0.93
C LEU A 93 -5.29 -9.76 2.02
N ILE A 94 -5.49 -9.37 3.28
CA ILE A 94 -4.58 -9.74 4.38
C ILE A 94 -4.81 -11.20 4.79
N THR A 95 -3.74 -11.99 4.78
CA THR A 95 -3.76 -13.39 5.24
C THR A 95 -3.01 -13.56 6.56
N VAL A 96 -1.80 -13.01 6.66
CA VAL A 96 -0.97 -13.00 7.86
C VAL A 96 -0.64 -11.56 8.21
N PRO A 97 -1.43 -10.90 9.09
CA PRO A 97 -1.27 -9.47 9.38
C PRO A 97 0.16 -9.09 9.79
N SER A 98 0.79 -9.84 10.68
CA SER A 98 2.16 -9.56 11.15
C SER A 98 3.20 -9.58 10.02
N ARG A 99 2.92 -10.23 8.90
CA ARG A 99 3.77 -10.27 7.70
C ARG A 99 3.20 -9.48 6.52
N THR A 100 2.30 -8.55 6.80
CA THR A 100 1.68 -7.70 5.78
C THR A 100 2.03 -6.24 6.00
N LEU A 101 2.56 -5.63 4.94
CA LEU A 101 2.78 -4.20 4.81
C LEU A 101 1.61 -3.62 4.00
N VAL A 102 0.90 -2.63 4.53
CA VAL A 102 -0.10 -1.86 3.78
C VAL A 102 0.41 -0.44 3.65
N VAL A 103 0.66 -0.03 2.41
CA VAL A 103 1.18 1.30 2.08
C VAL A 103 0.14 2.05 1.27
N VAL A 104 -0.35 3.16 1.81
CA VAL A 104 -1.31 4.05 1.11
C VAL A 104 -0.56 5.21 0.50
N VAL A 105 -0.61 5.39 -0.81
CA VAL A 105 -0.06 6.57 -1.49
C VAL A 105 -1.20 7.50 -1.86
N SER A 106 -1.26 8.68 -1.23
CA SER A 106 -2.33 9.66 -1.43
C SER A 106 -1.90 11.04 -0.93
N ASP A 107 -2.57 12.09 -1.37
CA ASP A 107 -2.54 13.41 -0.73
C ASP A 107 -3.46 13.49 0.51
N PHE A 108 -4.12 12.38 0.86
CA PHE A 108 -5.03 12.24 2.01
C PHE A 108 -6.24 13.19 1.97
N GLU A 109 -6.65 13.64 0.80
CA GLU A 109 -7.92 14.32 0.59
C GLU A 109 -9.05 13.30 0.41
N GLU A 110 -9.60 12.80 1.51
CA GLU A 110 -10.72 11.85 1.49
C GLU A 110 -12.03 12.54 1.09
N GLY A 111 -12.68 12.01 0.05
CA GLY A 111 -13.96 12.49 -0.48
C GLY A 111 -15.18 11.87 0.21
N ALA A 112 -14.99 10.85 1.05
CA ALA A 112 -16.02 10.25 1.90
C ALA A 112 -15.91 10.74 3.36
N PRO A 113 -16.84 10.36 4.27
CA PRO A 113 -16.71 10.72 5.67
C PRO A 113 -15.42 10.20 6.31
N ILE A 114 -14.60 11.10 6.88
CA ILE A 114 -13.32 10.79 7.55
C ILE A 114 -13.45 9.69 8.61
N GLY A 115 -14.61 9.60 9.28
CA GLY A 115 -14.86 8.55 10.27
C GLY A 115 -14.70 7.12 9.71
N GLY A 116 -15.09 6.89 8.46
CA GLY A 116 -14.91 5.60 7.78
C GLY A 116 -13.43 5.28 7.55
N LEU A 117 -12.67 6.25 7.05
CA LEU A 117 -11.23 6.14 6.86
C LEU A 117 -10.50 5.81 8.17
N LEU A 118 -10.79 6.56 9.25
CA LEU A 118 -10.18 6.30 10.56
C LEU A 118 -10.60 4.95 11.14
N GLY A 119 -11.81 4.48 10.86
CA GLY A 119 -12.28 3.15 11.24
C GLY A 119 -11.45 2.04 10.60
N GLU A 120 -11.23 2.13 9.28
CA GLU A 120 -10.43 1.14 8.54
C GLU A 120 -8.96 1.14 8.98
N VAL A 121 -8.36 2.32 9.19
CA VAL A 121 -6.99 2.42 9.71
C VAL A 121 -6.86 1.76 11.08
N ARG A 122 -7.78 2.02 12.00
CA ARG A 122 -7.74 1.39 13.34
C ARG A 122 -7.92 -0.11 13.25
N ALA A 123 -8.81 -0.60 12.38
CA ALA A 123 -9.02 -2.02 12.21
C ALA A 123 -7.76 -2.72 11.67
N LEU A 124 -7.11 -2.11 10.68
CA LEU A 124 -5.85 -2.59 10.12
C LEU A 124 -4.72 -2.55 11.16
N ALA A 125 -4.57 -1.46 11.91
CA ALA A 125 -3.56 -1.35 12.95
C ALA A 125 -3.78 -2.39 14.07
N ALA A 126 -5.04 -2.57 14.49
CA ALA A 126 -5.41 -3.57 15.49
C ALA A 126 -5.20 -5.01 15.01
N SER A 127 -5.22 -5.26 13.69
CA SER A 127 -4.91 -6.58 13.13
C SER A 127 -3.44 -6.99 13.31
N GLY A 128 -2.55 -6.03 13.55
CA GLY A 128 -1.09 -6.26 13.59
C GLY A 128 -0.39 -6.08 12.25
N ALA A 129 -1.09 -5.59 11.22
CA ALA A 129 -0.48 -5.20 9.96
C ALA A 129 0.39 -3.95 10.11
N HIS A 130 1.48 -3.89 9.34
CA HIS A 130 2.38 -2.75 9.34
C HIS A 130 1.86 -1.70 8.36
N LEU A 131 1.49 -0.53 8.87
CA LEU A 131 0.89 0.53 8.07
C LEU A 131 1.88 1.65 7.76
N LEU A 132 1.73 2.25 6.59
CA LEU A 132 2.39 3.47 6.20
C LEU A 132 1.48 4.29 5.27
N GLY A 133 1.18 5.52 5.66
CA GLY A 133 0.70 6.54 4.74
C GLY A 133 1.90 7.20 4.06
N CYS A 134 2.03 7.02 2.76
CA CYS A 134 3.01 7.70 1.93
C CYS A 134 2.37 8.94 1.31
N ALA A 135 2.71 10.12 1.84
CA ALA A 135 2.23 11.37 1.29
C ALA A 135 2.82 11.60 -0.11
N ALA A 136 1.98 12.08 -1.03
CA ALA A 136 2.40 12.52 -2.35
C ALA A 136 3.46 13.62 -2.27
N LEU A 137 4.41 13.56 -3.21
CA LEU A 137 5.37 14.62 -3.48
C LEU A 137 4.94 15.36 -4.75
N ASP A 138 5.07 16.68 -4.76
CA ASP A 138 4.93 17.46 -5.98
C ASP A 138 6.18 17.37 -6.88
N ASP A 139 6.14 18.02 -8.03
CA ASP A 139 7.25 18.03 -9.00
C ASP A 139 8.55 18.64 -8.45
N ALA A 140 8.47 19.45 -7.39
CA ALA A 140 9.61 20.00 -6.67
C ALA A 140 10.10 19.10 -5.52
N GLY A 141 9.46 17.94 -5.32
CA GLY A 141 9.74 17.03 -4.21
C GLY A 141 9.22 17.55 -2.86
N ALA A 142 8.37 18.56 -2.84
CA ALA A 142 7.74 19.05 -1.63
C ALA A 142 6.49 18.21 -1.30
N PRO A 143 6.24 17.91 -0.02
CA PRO A 143 5.07 17.15 0.38
C PRO A 143 3.78 17.93 0.12
N ARG A 144 2.84 17.31 -0.61
CA ARG A 144 1.50 17.84 -0.85
C ARG A 144 0.46 16.88 -0.30
N TYR A 145 -0.08 17.19 0.88
CA TYR A 145 -1.12 16.38 1.51
C TYR A 145 -1.91 17.13 2.59
N SER A 146 -3.08 16.60 2.95
CA SER A 146 -3.91 17.07 4.06
C SER A 146 -3.27 16.79 5.42
N VAL A 147 -2.55 17.77 5.96
CA VAL A 147 -1.93 17.70 7.30
C VAL A 147 -2.93 17.36 8.42
N PRO A 148 -4.16 17.93 8.45
CA PRO A 148 -5.14 17.59 9.48
C PRO A 148 -5.59 16.12 9.43
N VAL A 149 -5.74 15.55 8.24
CA VAL A 149 -6.10 14.14 8.07
C VAL A 149 -4.92 13.25 8.43
N ALA A 150 -3.72 13.56 7.93
CA ALA A 150 -2.50 12.82 8.27
C ALA A 150 -2.25 12.70 9.78
N ARG A 151 -2.47 13.78 10.54
CA ARG A 151 -2.37 13.73 12.01
C ARG A 151 -3.37 12.76 12.64
N GLN A 152 -4.59 12.69 12.12
CA GLN A 152 -5.61 11.75 12.59
C GLN A 152 -5.26 10.31 12.20
N LEU A 153 -4.67 10.08 11.02
CA LEU A 153 -4.18 8.78 10.59
C LEU A 153 -3.05 8.28 11.52
N VAL A 154 -2.10 9.14 11.86
CA VAL A 154 -1.04 8.84 12.84
C VAL A 154 -1.64 8.47 14.19
N ALA A 155 -2.58 9.27 14.69
CA ALA A 155 -3.28 8.97 15.94
C ALA A 155 -4.11 7.67 15.89
N ALA A 156 -4.54 7.26 14.69
CA ALA A 156 -5.28 6.02 14.46
C ALA A 156 -4.38 4.78 14.29
N GLY A 157 -3.05 4.94 14.26
CA GLY A 157 -2.09 3.85 14.15
C GLY A 157 -1.41 3.70 12.79
N MET A 158 -1.58 4.66 11.87
CA MET A 158 -0.87 4.68 10.59
C MET A 158 0.12 5.86 10.53
N PRO A 159 1.43 5.61 10.72
CA PRO A 159 2.46 6.62 10.49
C PRO A 159 2.35 7.20 9.09
N VAL A 160 2.56 8.52 8.96
CA VAL A 160 2.55 9.21 7.67
C VAL A 160 3.93 9.81 7.42
N ALA A 161 4.49 9.56 6.23
CA ALA A 161 5.75 10.12 5.79
C ALA A 161 5.68 10.50 4.31
N ALA A 162 6.42 11.53 3.92
CA ALA A 162 6.60 11.88 2.52
C ALA A 162 7.88 11.19 2.02
N LEU A 163 7.73 10.15 1.20
CA LEU A 163 8.85 9.33 0.75
C LEU A 163 8.97 9.39 -0.76
N SER A 164 10.20 9.48 -1.26
CA SER A 164 10.47 9.18 -2.66
C SER A 164 10.32 7.67 -2.90
N PRO A 165 10.14 7.23 -4.16
CA PRO A 165 10.11 5.81 -4.54
C PRO A 165 11.24 4.98 -3.92
N LEU A 166 12.47 5.49 -4.01
CA LEU A 166 13.63 4.82 -3.46
C LEU A 166 13.59 4.75 -1.92
N ALA A 167 13.11 5.81 -1.27
CA ALA A 167 12.96 5.82 0.19
C ALA A 167 11.86 4.84 0.65
N LEU A 168 10.76 4.72 -0.11
CA LEU A 168 9.72 3.73 0.15
C LEU A 168 10.24 2.30 -0.01
N ALA A 169 10.97 2.01 -1.10
CA ALA A 169 11.59 0.70 -1.31
C ALA A 169 12.58 0.33 -0.18
N ARG A 170 13.36 1.31 0.31
CA ARG A 170 14.23 1.13 1.48
C ARG A 170 13.44 0.83 2.75
N TRP A 171 12.37 1.59 3.02
CA TRP A 171 11.49 1.35 4.16
C TRP A 171 10.91 -0.06 4.14
N VAL A 172 10.44 -0.53 2.97
CA VAL A 172 9.97 -1.90 2.79
C VAL A 172 11.08 -2.89 3.14
N GLY A 173 12.27 -2.75 2.53
CA GLY A 173 13.41 -3.63 2.81
C GLY A 173 13.85 -3.67 4.27
N ASP A 174 13.75 -2.54 5.00
CA ASP A 174 14.04 -2.49 6.44
C ASP A 174 13.04 -3.30 7.26
N ARG A 175 11.75 -3.29 6.89
CA ARG A 175 10.73 -4.13 7.54
C ARG A 175 10.98 -5.61 7.33
N LEU A 176 11.32 -6.00 6.10
CA LEU A 176 11.64 -7.41 5.77
C LEU A 176 12.83 -7.93 6.61
N ARG A 177 13.85 -7.09 6.81
CA ARG A 177 15.04 -7.43 7.60
C ARG A 177 14.82 -7.40 9.11
N GLY A 178 13.96 -6.50 9.59
CA GLY A 178 13.72 -6.27 11.02
C GLY A 178 13.15 -7.45 11.79
N GLU A 179 12.37 -8.33 11.15
CA GLU A 179 11.85 -9.57 11.77
C GLU A 179 12.72 -10.81 11.52
N SER A 180 13.77 -10.70 10.69
CA SER A 180 14.69 -11.82 10.41
C SER A 180 15.81 -11.95 11.46
N ARG A 181 15.79 -11.12 12.51
CA ARG A 181 16.72 -11.15 13.66
C ARG A 181 15.98 -11.54 14.93
#